data_AF-A0A401SPV8-F1
#
_entry.id   AF-A0A401SPV8-F1
#
_cell.length_a   1.000
_cell.length_b   1.000
_cell.length_c   1.000
_cell.angle_alpha   90.00
_cell.angle_beta   90.00
_cell.angle_gamma   90.00
#
_symmetry.space_group_name_H-M   'P 1'
#
loop_
_entity.id
_entity.type
_entity.pdbx_description
1 polymer ?
#
loop_
_entity_poly.entity_id
_entity_poly.type
_entity_poly.pdbx_seq_one_letter_code
_entity_poly.pdbx_strand_id
1 'polypeptide(L)'
;MKEALRIAAYGRSKEALPVLVYARYSYRQTLDFLSEIDLVHTIGEMAAMGASGVILWGNNNYARTEETCSNLKTQIDENLGKFVKNITTATMWCSRLLCNSNGRCLRKDPESKAYLFLDSNLMQIISTIISDNMEKSREEILSKAKENMKAKFKCQCYKAGLGSNCEAKSDS
;
A
#
# COMPACT_ATOMS: atom_id res chain seq x y z
N MET A 1 10.81 2.22 -9.67
CA MET A 1 10.50 1.23 -8.62
C MET A 1 11.13 -0.14 -8.90
N LYS A 2 10.85 -0.78 -10.04
CA LYS A 2 11.42 -2.09 -10.45
C LYS A 2 12.92 -2.22 -10.18
N GLU A 3 13.68 -1.20 -10.56
CA GLU A 3 15.14 -1.20 -10.39
C GLU A 3 15.58 -1.20 -8.92
N ALA A 4 14.94 -0.41 -8.05
CA ALA A 4 15.27 -0.38 -6.63
C ALA A 4 15.02 -1.74 -5.96
N LEU A 5 13.91 -2.40 -6.33
CA LEU A 5 13.60 -3.75 -5.84
C LEU A 5 14.55 -4.81 -6.38
N ARG A 6 14.97 -4.70 -7.65
CA ARG A 6 15.96 -5.60 -8.26
C ARG A 6 17.28 -5.54 -7.50
N ILE A 7 17.75 -4.35 -7.16
CA ILE A 7 18.98 -4.15 -6.37
C ILE A 7 18.79 -4.67 -4.94
N ALA A 8 17.65 -4.35 -4.30
CA ALA A 8 17.34 -4.82 -2.95
C ALA A 8 17.31 -6.36 -2.85
N ALA A 9 16.81 -7.04 -3.88
CA ALA A 9 16.77 -8.50 -3.95
C ALA A 9 18.15 -9.14 -4.20
N TYR A 10 19.11 -8.39 -4.74
CA TYR A 10 20.48 -8.87 -4.96
C TYR A 10 21.35 -8.82 -3.69
N GLY A 11 20.89 -8.10 -2.65
CA GLY A 11 21.60 -8.02 -1.38
C GLY A 11 21.74 -9.40 -0.73
N ARG A 12 22.91 -9.71 -0.15
CA ARG A 12 23.20 -10.98 0.55
C ARG A 12 22.50 -11.10 1.93
N SER A 13 21.56 -10.22 2.24
CA SER A 13 20.88 -10.21 3.53
C SER A 13 19.88 -11.37 3.61
N LYS A 14 19.77 -11.97 4.80
CA LYS A 14 18.68 -12.93 5.12
C LYS A 14 17.33 -12.23 5.33
N GLU A 15 17.31 -10.90 5.30
CA GLU A 15 16.14 -10.05 5.51
C GLU A 15 15.86 -9.22 4.27
N ALA A 16 14.56 -8.96 4.02
CA ALA A 16 14.13 -8.14 2.89
C ALA A 16 14.49 -6.67 3.13
N LEU A 17 15.46 -6.14 2.36
CA LEU A 17 15.90 -4.75 2.46
C LEU A 17 14.71 -3.77 2.25
N PRO A 18 14.56 -2.75 3.10
CA PRO A 18 13.49 -1.78 2.95
C PRO A 18 13.75 -0.84 1.78
N VAL A 19 12.72 -0.58 0.97
CA VAL A 19 12.76 0.40 -0.13
C VAL A 19 11.78 1.51 0.20
N LEU A 20 12.30 2.69 0.53
CA LEU A 20 11.53 3.91 0.78
C LEU A 20 11.61 4.81 -0.45
N VAL A 21 10.47 5.09 -1.07
CA VAL A 21 10.41 5.82 -2.33
C VAL A 21 10.10 7.28 -2.09
N TYR A 22 10.89 8.19 -2.66
CA TYR A 22 10.54 9.61 -2.68
C TYR A 22 9.44 9.88 -3.70
N ALA A 23 8.37 10.53 -3.27
CA ALA A 23 7.25 10.91 -4.12
C ALA A 23 6.86 12.37 -3.87
N ARG A 24 6.34 13.03 -4.91
CA ARG A 24 5.71 14.35 -4.80
C ARG A 24 4.20 14.16 -4.80
N TYR A 25 3.50 14.96 -4.02
CA TYR A 25 2.04 15.06 -4.07
C TYR A 25 1.56 16.11 -5.09
N SER A 26 2.49 16.65 -5.90
CA SER A 26 2.23 17.68 -6.90
C SER A 26 3.07 17.49 -8.15
N TYR A 27 2.60 18.07 -9.25
CA TYR A 27 3.36 18.05 -10.50
C TYR A 27 4.68 18.82 -10.34
N ARG A 28 5.65 18.42 -11.16
CA ARG A 28 6.99 18.99 -11.11
C ARG A 28 6.91 20.49 -11.46
N GLN A 29 7.57 21.31 -10.63
CA GLN A 29 7.68 22.77 -10.82
C GLN A 29 6.36 23.55 -10.75
N THR A 30 5.24 22.94 -10.36
CA THR A 30 3.97 23.65 -10.12
C THR A 30 3.57 23.56 -8.65
N LEU A 31 2.50 24.30 -8.30
CA LEU A 31 1.79 24.12 -7.03
C LEU A 31 0.57 23.21 -7.16
N ASP A 32 0.31 22.69 -8.36
CA ASP A 32 -0.87 21.87 -8.65
C ASP A 32 -0.70 20.46 -8.08
N PHE A 33 -1.68 20.04 -7.29
CA PHE A 33 -1.72 18.73 -6.68
C PHE A 33 -1.99 17.64 -7.72
N LEU A 34 -1.48 16.43 -7.46
CA LEU A 34 -1.76 15.30 -8.32
C LEU A 34 -3.26 14.97 -8.32
N SER A 35 -3.76 14.60 -9.49
CA SER A 35 -5.09 14.03 -9.62
C SER A 35 -5.16 12.66 -8.91
N GLU A 36 -6.36 12.17 -8.60
CA GLU A 36 -6.50 10.83 -8.01
C GLU A 36 -5.90 9.74 -8.90
N ILE A 37 -6.09 9.84 -10.22
CA ILE A 37 -5.52 8.89 -11.18
C ILE A 37 -3.99 8.93 -11.17
N ASP A 38 -3.37 10.11 -10.96
CA ASP A 38 -1.92 10.21 -10.85
C ASP A 38 -1.40 9.74 -9.49
N LEU A 39 -2.17 9.88 -8.41
CA LEU A 39 -1.87 9.25 -7.14
C LEU A 39 -1.87 7.71 -7.27
N VAL A 40 -2.83 7.14 -8.00
CA VAL A 40 -2.86 5.71 -8.36
C VAL A 40 -1.59 5.31 -9.13
N HIS A 41 -1.22 6.07 -10.16
CA HIS A 41 -0.06 5.76 -10.99
C HIS A 41 1.30 6.05 -10.34
N THR A 42 1.32 6.72 -9.18
CA THR A 42 2.55 7.02 -8.42
C THR A 42 2.60 6.23 -7.12
N ILE A 43 1.95 6.71 -6.06
CA ILE A 43 1.92 6.09 -4.74
C ILE A 43 1.22 4.72 -4.82
N GLY A 44 0.17 4.61 -5.63
CA GLY A 44 -0.53 3.36 -5.91
C GLY A 44 0.39 2.28 -6.45
N GLU A 45 1.17 2.63 -7.47
CA GLU A 45 2.16 1.75 -8.08
C GLU A 45 3.26 1.35 -7.08
N MET A 46 3.75 2.29 -6.28
CA MET A 46 4.77 2.02 -5.25
C MET A 46 4.27 0.98 -4.23
N ALA A 47 3.03 1.13 -3.74
CA ALA A 47 2.44 0.19 -2.80
C ALA A 47 2.19 -1.19 -3.44
N ALA A 48 1.63 -1.22 -4.66
CA ALA A 48 1.36 -2.47 -5.38
C ALA A 48 2.65 -3.28 -5.64
N MET A 49 3.78 -2.60 -5.83
CA MET A 49 5.09 -3.21 -5.99
C MET A 49 5.76 -3.65 -4.67
N GLY A 50 5.17 -3.37 -3.51
CA GLY A 50 5.70 -3.78 -2.21
C GLY A 50 6.79 -2.85 -1.66
N ALA A 51 6.74 -1.55 -1.98
CA ALA A 51 7.57 -0.55 -1.28
C ALA A 51 7.39 -0.68 0.24
N SER A 52 8.46 -0.45 1.01
CA SER A 52 8.38 -0.39 2.48
C SER A 52 7.68 0.87 2.97
N GLY A 53 7.66 1.91 2.15
CA GLY A 53 7.06 3.19 2.48
C GLY A 53 7.34 4.23 1.41
N VAL A 54 6.71 5.38 1.59
CA VAL A 54 6.83 6.54 0.71
C VAL A 54 7.19 7.76 1.54
N ILE A 55 8.19 8.51 1.09
CA ILE A 55 8.57 9.80 1.65
C ILE A 55 7.96 10.86 0.75
N LEU A 56 6.92 11.54 1.25
CA LEU A 56 6.29 12.64 0.54
C LEU A 56 7.13 13.90 0.70
N TRP A 57 7.60 14.41 -0.43
CA TRP A 57 8.42 15.61 -0.49
C TRP A 57 7.67 16.71 -1.25
N GLY A 58 7.72 17.92 -0.69
CA GLY A 58 7.08 19.11 -1.25
C GLY A 58 8.03 20.30 -1.30
N ASN A 59 7.70 21.28 -2.13
CA ASN A 59 8.42 22.55 -2.18
C ASN A 59 8.04 23.41 -0.97
N ASN A 60 9.00 24.12 -0.38
CA ASN A 60 8.73 25.08 0.69
C ASN A 60 7.71 26.17 0.28
N ASN A 61 7.49 26.39 -1.02
CA ASN A 61 6.44 27.27 -1.53
C ASN A 61 5.03 26.93 -1.03
N TYR A 62 4.74 25.67 -0.67
CA TYR A 62 3.44 25.29 -0.09
C TYR A 62 3.21 25.81 1.32
N ALA A 63 4.29 26.25 1.99
CA ALA A 63 4.26 26.76 3.35
C ALA A 63 4.61 28.26 3.43
N ARG A 64 4.57 28.99 2.30
CA ARG A 64 5.04 30.39 2.23
C ARG A 64 3.96 31.41 2.58
N THR A 65 2.71 31.17 2.19
CA THR A 65 1.59 32.08 2.45
C THR A 65 0.44 31.32 3.11
N GLU A 66 -0.41 32.05 3.82
CA GLU A 66 -1.64 31.51 4.42
C GLU A 66 -2.49 30.77 3.38
N GLU A 67 -2.63 31.34 2.18
CA GLU A 67 -3.35 30.73 1.06
C GLU A 67 -2.73 29.39 0.66
N THR A 68 -1.42 29.32 0.44
CA THR A 68 -0.75 28.07 0.05
C THR A 68 -0.82 26.99 1.14
N CYS A 69 -0.71 27.39 2.41
CA CYS A 69 -0.87 26.51 3.55
C CYS A 69 -2.30 25.96 3.65
N SER A 70 -3.30 26.84 3.48
CA SER A 70 -4.72 26.49 3.52
C SER A 70 -5.07 25.52 2.38
N ASN A 71 -4.60 25.80 1.16
CA ASN A 71 -4.78 24.91 0.02
C ASN A 71 -4.13 23.53 0.26
N LEU A 72 -2.90 23.49 0.80
CA LEU A 72 -2.26 22.24 1.17
C LEU A 72 -3.06 21.48 2.25
N LYS A 73 -3.57 22.18 3.27
CA LYS A 73 -4.42 21.59 4.30
C LYS A 73 -5.66 20.93 3.71
N THR A 74 -6.41 21.65 2.87
CA THR A 74 -7.60 21.11 2.20
C THR A 74 -7.25 19.87 1.39
N GLN A 75 -6.13 19.88 0.65
CA GLN A 75 -5.68 18.73 -0.13
C GLN A 75 -5.30 17.53 0.72
N ILE A 76 -4.71 17.74 1.90
CA ILE A 76 -4.43 16.68 2.86
C ILE A 76 -5.74 16.14 3.46
N ASP A 77 -6.65 17.01 3.89
CA ASP A 77 -7.91 16.59 4.52
C ASP A 77 -8.85 15.86 3.54
N GLU A 78 -8.76 16.21 2.26
CA GLU A 78 -9.63 15.68 1.21
C GLU A 78 -8.95 14.60 0.37
N ASN A 79 -8.23 14.96 -0.69
CA ASN A 79 -7.83 14.02 -1.72
C ASN A 79 -6.62 13.16 -1.27
N LEU A 80 -5.51 13.81 -0.96
CA LEU A 80 -4.24 13.13 -0.65
C LEU A 80 -4.34 12.28 0.62
N GLY A 81 -4.89 12.83 1.71
CA GLY A 81 -4.96 12.09 2.98
C GLY A 81 -5.93 10.91 2.92
N LYS A 82 -7.10 11.06 2.26
CA LYS A 82 -8.02 9.93 2.05
C LYS A 82 -7.38 8.84 1.19
N PHE A 83 -6.68 9.24 0.12
CA PHE A 83 -5.94 8.29 -0.72
C PHE A 83 -4.87 7.53 0.07
N VAL A 84 -4.00 8.24 0.79
CA VAL A 84 -2.92 7.66 1.61
C VAL A 84 -3.50 6.74 2.70
N LYS A 85 -4.60 7.12 3.34
CA LYS A 85 -5.29 6.30 4.33
C LYS A 85 -5.83 5.01 3.70
N ASN A 86 -6.51 5.11 2.55
CA ASN A 86 -7.06 3.96 1.85
C ASN A 86 -5.95 2.96 1.49
N ILE A 87 -4.90 3.42 0.82
CA ILE A 87 -3.85 2.52 0.35
C ILE A 87 -3.01 1.90 1.47
N THR A 88 -2.78 2.65 2.55
CA THR A 88 -2.10 2.13 3.74
C THR A 88 -2.94 1.04 4.39
N THR A 89 -4.25 1.26 4.50
CA THR A 89 -5.20 0.28 5.03
C THR A 89 -5.26 -0.96 4.13
N ALA A 90 -5.31 -0.79 2.80
CA ALA A 90 -5.27 -1.88 1.83
C ALA A 90 -4.03 -2.76 1.98
N THR A 91 -2.87 -2.13 2.11
CA THR A 91 -1.58 -2.80 2.26
C THR A 91 -1.50 -3.57 3.58
N MET A 92 -1.98 -2.97 4.67
CA MET A 92 -2.06 -3.61 5.99
C MET A 92 -2.95 -4.86 5.96
N TRP A 93 -4.15 -4.76 5.38
CA TRP A 93 -5.05 -5.90 5.27
C TRP A 93 -4.50 -7.00 4.37
N CYS A 94 -3.84 -6.63 3.27
CA CYS A 94 -3.18 -7.61 2.42
C CYS A 94 -2.08 -8.37 3.18
N SER A 95 -1.24 -7.67 3.93
CA SER A 95 -0.23 -8.29 4.80
C SER A 95 -0.86 -9.24 5.82
N ARG A 96 -1.95 -8.84 6.47
CA ARG A 96 -2.67 -9.67 7.45
C ARG A 96 -3.31 -10.90 6.83
N LEU A 97 -3.99 -10.75 5.70
CA LEU A 97 -4.79 -11.81 5.09
C LEU A 97 -3.96 -12.81 4.27
N LEU A 98 -2.95 -12.32 3.55
CA LEU A 98 -2.12 -13.16 2.67
C LEU A 98 -0.79 -13.54 3.29
N CYS A 99 -0.18 -12.65 4.07
CA CYS A 99 1.21 -12.81 4.50
C CYS A 99 1.37 -13.00 6.01
N ASN A 100 0.30 -13.39 6.71
CA ASN A 100 0.29 -13.64 8.16
C ASN A 100 0.92 -12.50 8.99
N SER A 101 0.83 -11.26 8.52
CA SER A 101 1.51 -10.09 9.10
C SER A 101 3.05 -10.18 9.16
N ASN A 102 3.66 -11.21 8.57
CA ASN A 102 5.10 -11.48 8.53
C ASN A 102 5.73 -11.18 7.16
N GLY A 103 4.98 -10.50 6.30
CA GLY A 103 5.44 -10.11 4.98
C GLY A 103 4.58 -9.01 4.39
N ARG A 104 5.06 -8.48 3.27
CA ARG A 104 4.36 -7.48 2.46
C ARG A 104 3.80 -8.12 1.20
N CYS A 105 2.68 -7.60 0.72
CA CYS A 105 2.15 -7.97 -0.58
C CYS A 105 2.89 -7.26 -1.70
N LEU A 106 3.14 -7.99 -2.79
CA LEU A 106 3.62 -7.41 -4.04
C LEU A 106 2.92 -8.05 -5.23
N ARG A 107 2.70 -7.25 -6.26
CA ARG A 107 2.01 -7.63 -7.48
C ARG A 107 2.74 -8.81 -8.13
N LYS A 108 1.97 -9.82 -8.54
CA LYS A 108 2.54 -11.02 -9.17
C LYS A 108 3.18 -10.70 -10.52
N ASP A 109 2.43 -9.96 -11.35
CA ASP A 109 2.87 -9.49 -12.66
C ASP A 109 3.24 -8.00 -12.60
N PRO A 110 4.54 -7.65 -12.68
CA PRO A 110 5.01 -6.27 -12.65
C PRO A 110 4.48 -5.38 -13.79
N GLU A 111 3.94 -5.94 -14.87
CA GLU A 111 3.35 -5.17 -16.00
C GLU A 111 1.82 -5.04 -15.89
N SER A 112 1.17 -5.83 -15.05
CA SER A 112 -0.28 -5.76 -14.86
C SER A 112 -0.71 -4.46 -14.16
N LYS A 113 -1.94 -3.99 -14.42
CA LYS A 113 -2.52 -2.81 -13.76
C LYS A 113 -3.24 -3.16 -12.44
N ALA A 114 -2.72 -4.12 -11.68
CA ALA A 114 -3.27 -4.44 -10.37
C ALA A 114 -2.74 -3.48 -9.32
N TYR A 115 -3.64 -2.86 -8.57
CA TYR A 115 -3.31 -1.96 -7.46
C TYR A 115 -3.92 -2.45 -6.16
N LEU A 116 -3.30 -2.09 -5.04
CA LEU A 116 -3.85 -2.32 -3.71
C LEU A 116 -4.84 -1.21 -3.39
N PHE A 117 -6.05 -1.33 -3.92
CA PHE A 117 -7.18 -0.55 -3.43
C PHE A 117 -8.12 -1.47 -2.67
N LEU A 118 -8.62 -0.94 -1.56
CA LEU A 118 -9.84 -1.46 -1.01
C LEU A 118 -10.93 -1.05 -1.99
N ASP A 119 -11.52 -2.02 -2.70
CA ASP A 119 -12.74 -1.73 -3.46
C ASP A 119 -13.80 -1.17 -2.49
N SER A 120 -14.81 -0.45 -3.00
CA SER A 120 -15.82 0.17 -2.14
C SER A 120 -16.50 -0.82 -1.20
N ASN A 121 -16.62 -2.09 -1.60
CA ASN A 121 -17.13 -3.14 -0.74
C ASN A 121 -16.14 -3.45 0.36
N LEU A 122 -14.84 -3.64 0.07
CA LEU A 122 -13.82 -3.96 1.06
C LEU A 122 -13.59 -2.81 2.05
N MET A 123 -13.73 -1.55 1.61
CA MET A 123 -13.78 -0.39 2.51
C MET A 123 -14.99 -0.42 3.44
N GLN A 124 -16.20 -0.63 2.88
CA GLN A 124 -17.42 -0.78 3.67
C GLN A 124 -17.30 -1.93 4.67
N ILE A 125 -16.72 -3.05 4.24
CA ILE A 125 -16.46 -4.24 5.05
C ILE A 125 -15.54 -3.92 6.22
N ILE A 126 -14.40 -3.25 5.98
CA ILE A 126 -13.47 -2.88 7.04
C ILE A 126 -14.14 -1.92 8.03
N SER A 127 -14.94 -0.96 7.54
CA SER A 127 -15.72 -0.09 8.43
C SER A 127 -16.78 -0.86 9.22
N THR A 128 -17.45 -1.85 8.63
CA THR A 128 -18.45 -2.69 9.29
C THR A 128 -17.81 -3.61 10.34
N ILE A 129 -16.64 -4.19 10.04
CA ILE A 129 -15.85 -4.98 11.01
C ILE A 129 -15.45 -4.14 12.23
N ILE A 130 -15.22 -2.84 12.04
CA ILE A 130 -14.89 -1.92 13.12
C ILE A 130 -16.15 -1.53 13.92
N SER A 131 -17.34 -1.62 13.34
CA SER A 131 -18.58 -1.11 13.93
C SER A 131 -19.59 -2.15 14.43
N ASP A 132 -19.50 -3.44 14.05
CA ASP A 132 -20.61 -4.40 14.31
C ASP A 132 -20.20 -5.84 14.72
N ASN A 133 -21.07 -6.50 15.51
CA ASN A 133 -20.88 -7.75 16.27
C ASN A 133 -21.41 -9.02 15.54
N MET A 134 -21.18 -9.17 14.23
CA MET A 134 -21.62 -10.37 13.47
C MET A 134 -20.43 -11.14 12.86
N GLU A 135 -19.98 -12.20 13.55
CA GLU A 135 -18.77 -12.96 13.17
C GLU A 135 -18.92 -13.81 11.90
N LYS A 136 -20.10 -14.37 11.62
CA LYS A 136 -20.28 -15.36 10.55
C LYS A 136 -20.22 -14.76 9.13
N SER A 137 -20.78 -13.56 8.94
CA SER A 137 -20.68 -12.81 7.68
C SER A 137 -19.26 -12.29 7.45
N ARG A 138 -18.52 -11.98 8.53
CA ARG A 138 -17.15 -11.48 8.48
C ARG A 138 -16.18 -12.51 7.91
N GLU A 139 -16.26 -13.77 8.28
CA GLU A 139 -15.35 -14.81 7.78
C GLU A 139 -15.49 -15.05 6.28
N GLU A 140 -16.73 -15.17 5.78
CA GLU A 140 -17.01 -15.38 4.36
C GLU A 140 -16.46 -14.22 3.51
N ILE A 141 -16.69 -13.00 3.98
CA ILE A 141 -16.23 -11.78 3.33
C ILE A 141 -14.68 -11.71 3.32
N LEU A 142 -14.03 -11.97 4.45
CA LEU A 142 -12.57 -11.96 4.54
C LEU A 142 -11.95 -13.06 3.66
N SER A 143 -12.61 -14.21 3.54
CA SER A 143 -12.21 -15.28 2.63
C SER A 143 -12.25 -14.80 1.17
N LYS A 144 -13.34 -14.18 0.73
CA LYS A 144 -13.46 -13.63 -0.62
C LYS A 144 -12.44 -12.52 -0.91
N ALA A 145 -12.22 -11.63 0.06
CA ALA A 145 -11.18 -10.60 -0.05
C ALA A 145 -9.78 -11.22 -0.19
N LYS A 146 -9.50 -12.24 0.61
CA LYS A 146 -8.24 -13.00 0.55
C LYS A 146 -8.06 -13.65 -0.83
N GLU A 147 -9.08 -14.29 -1.39
CA GLU A 147 -9.01 -14.88 -2.73
C GLU A 147 -8.75 -13.84 -3.82
N ASN A 148 -9.47 -12.71 -3.78
CA ASN A 148 -9.28 -11.59 -4.72
C ASN A 148 -7.86 -11.03 -4.66
N MET A 149 -7.31 -10.83 -3.45
CA MET A 149 -5.93 -10.40 -3.29
C MET A 149 -4.95 -11.48 -3.77
N LYS A 150 -5.19 -12.75 -3.41
CA LYS A 150 -4.33 -13.89 -3.78
C LYS A 150 -4.27 -14.08 -5.29
N ALA A 151 -5.29 -13.69 -6.05
CA ALA A 151 -5.25 -13.74 -7.51
C ALA A 151 -4.16 -12.82 -8.08
N LYS A 152 -4.01 -11.61 -7.54
CA LYS A 152 -3.19 -10.52 -8.09
C LYS A 152 -1.85 -10.30 -7.37
N PHE A 153 -1.75 -10.72 -6.11
CA PHE A 153 -0.62 -10.45 -5.23
C PHE A 153 0.00 -11.72 -4.67
N LYS A 154 1.29 -11.65 -4.34
CA LYS A 154 2.08 -12.66 -3.62
C LYS A 154 2.78 -12.01 -2.43
N CYS A 155 3.34 -12.82 -1.54
CA CYS A 155 4.06 -12.32 -0.38
C CYS A 155 5.57 -12.21 -0.63
N GLN A 156 6.17 -11.18 -0.06
CA GLN A 156 7.59 -11.13 0.27
C GLN A 156 7.71 -11.09 1.79
N CYS A 157 8.24 -12.15 2.37
CA CYS A 157 8.39 -12.26 3.81
C CYS A 157 9.53 -11.40 4.33
N TYR A 158 9.38 -10.88 5.55
CA TYR A 158 10.41 -10.06 6.18
C TYR A 158 11.65 -10.88 6.57
N LYS A 159 11.44 -12.15 6.92
CA LYS A 159 12.50 -13.11 7.28
C LYS A 159 12.56 -14.25 6.27
N ALA A 160 13.78 -14.71 5.99
CA ALA A 160 14.01 -15.94 5.22
C ALA A 160 13.53 -17.18 5.99
N GLY A 161 13.25 -18.26 5.26
CA GLY A 161 12.90 -19.56 5.83
C GLY A 161 11.42 -19.78 6.14
N LEU A 162 10.57 -18.75 5.98
CA LEU A 162 9.11 -18.88 6.11
C LEU A 162 8.47 -19.54 4.88
N GLY A 163 7.21 -19.97 5.03
CA GLY A 163 6.38 -20.47 3.92
C GLY A 163 6.03 -19.39 2.90
N SER A 164 5.32 -19.78 1.84
CA SER A 164 4.94 -18.89 0.74
C SER A 164 4.01 -17.74 1.15
N ASN A 165 3.30 -17.89 2.27
CA ASN A 165 2.41 -16.90 2.88
C ASN A 165 3.02 -16.34 4.18
N CYS A 166 4.33 -16.50 4.39
CA CYS A 166 5.05 -16.06 5.58
C CYS A 166 4.56 -16.68 6.90
N GLU A 167 4.00 -17.87 6.81
CA GLU A 167 3.72 -18.76 7.93
C GLU A 167 5.02 -19.40 8.45
N ALA A 168 5.08 -19.67 9.75
CA ALA A 168 6.15 -20.49 10.31
C ALA A 168 6.07 -21.88 9.68
N LYS A 169 7.22 -22.44 9.27
CA LYS A 169 7.26 -23.83 8.82
C LYS A 169 6.98 -24.72 10.02
N SER A 170 6.01 -25.63 9.88
CA SER A 170 5.87 -26.75 10.81
C SER A 170 7.08 -27.67 10.62
N ASP A 171 7.98 -27.70 11.59
CA ASP A 171 9.05 -28.70 11.63
C ASP A 171 8.39 -30.09 11.59
N SER A 172 8.64 -30.84 10.51
CA SER A 172 8.18 -32.22 10.32
C SER A 172 9.37 -33.15 10.40
#